data_AF-A0A5N5JFD1-F1
#
_entry.id   AF-A0A5N5JFD1-F1
#
_cell.length_a   1.000
_cell.length_b   1.000
_cell.length_c   1.000
_cell.angle_alpha   90.00
_cell.angle_beta   90.00
_cell.angle_gamma   90.00
#
_symmetry.space_group_name_H-M   'P 1'
#
loop_
_entity.id
_entity.type
_entity.pdbx_description
1 polymer ?
#
loop_
_entity_poly.entity_id
_entity_poly.type
_entity_poly.pdbx_seq_one_letter_code
_entity_poly.pdbx_strand_id
1 'polypeptide(L)'
;MHKIPSLFSLNQTSLQEVTLELLAALNYIKHGENFLEVCRGYLKNFNQIKLVTLSICVHSSSVIHKIVRRPVSNSGLLDISHVKLDVFTRERESHALINYLFCICRPRSLSLVSGCGKNDEFMKILCKKLLRMEKRKQDGAATYQNCWQHELEGVKIQICGRNGSYNKVLTCDVFFDSLQTLEPKQKIRFLFEW
;
A
#
# COMPACT_ATOMS: atom_id res chain seq x y z
N MET A 1 -20.84 -19.74 7.34
CA MET A 1 -20.45 -18.56 6.54
C MET A 1 -20.32 -17.36 7.45
N HIS A 2 -19.10 -16.87 7.70
CA HIS A 2 -18.91 -15.63 8.46
C HIS A 2 -19.47 -14.47 7.65
N LYS A 3 -20.34 -13.65 8.25
CA LYS A 3 -20.85 -12.42 7.63
C LYS A 3 -19.66 -11.52 7.32
N ILE A 4 -19.39 -11.32 6.04
CA ILE A 4 -18.49 -10.28 5.55
C ILE A 4 -19.09 -8.95 6.04
N PRO A 5 -18.36 -8.13 6.82
CA PRO A 5 -18.89 -6.83 7.21
C PRO A 5 -19.30 -6.02 5.99
N SER A 6 -20.30 -5.17 6.13
CA SER A 6 -20.80 -4.27 5.08
C SER A 6 -19.75 -3.27 4.52
N LEU A 7 -18.52 -3.37 5.00
CA LEU A 7 -17.34 -2.58 4.65
C LEU A 7 -16.44 -3.29 3.63
N PHE A 8 -16.76 -4.53 3.26
CA PHE A 8 -15.98 -5.33 2.33
C PHE A 8 -16.88 -5.81 1.20
N SER A 9 -16.47 -5.53 -0.03
CA SER A 9 -17.11 -6.03 -1.22
C SER A 9 -16.23 -7.13 -1.82
N LEU A 10 -16.69 -8.37 -1.71
CA LEU A 10 -16.01 -9.48 -2.35
C LEU A 10 -16.49 -9.55 -3.80
N ASN A 11 -15.61 -9.30 -4.75
CA ASN A 11 -15.94 -9.55 -6.14
C ASN A 11 -15.81 -11.06 -6.41
N GLN A 12 -16.91 -11.79 -6.26
CA GLN A 12 -16.95 -13.24 -6.43
C GLN A 12 -16.70 -13.72 -7.87
N THR A 13 -16.64 -12.82 -8.86
CA THR A 13 -16.44 -13.19 -10.27
C THR A 13 -15.01 -13.65 -10.58
N SER A 14 -14.04 -13.37 -9.71
CA SER A 14 -12.74 -14.05 -9.73
C SER A 14 -12.35 -14.41 -8.29
N LEU A 15 -12.02 -15.69 -8.04
CA LEU A 15 -11.53 -16.18 -6.74
C LEU A 15 -10.19 -15.55 -6.30
N GLN A 16 -9.69 -14.57 -7.05
CA GLN A 16 -8.36 -14.00 -6.91
C GLN A 16 -8.37 -12.53 -6.55
N GLU A 17 -9.51 -11.84 -6.56
CA GLU A 17 -9.61 -10.40 -6.27
C GLU A 17 -10.59 -10.10 -5.13
N VAL A 18 -10.12 -9.35 -4.12
CA VAL A 18 -10.98 -8.77 -3.09
C VAL A 18 -10.83 -7.26 -3.06
N THR A 19 -11.96 -6.55 -3.01
CA THR A 19 -12.00 -5.12 -2.78
C THR A 19 -12.28 -4.85 -1.30
N LEU A 20 -11.31 -4.24 -0.61
CA LEU A 20 -11.53 -3.74 0.75
C LEU A 20 -11.71 -2.23 0.69
N GLU A 21 -12.87 -1.74 1.13
CA GLU A 21 -13.14 -0.31 1.28
C GLU A 21 -12.87 0.11 2.74
N LEU A 22 -11.72 0.74 2.96
CA LEU A 22 -11.30 1.19 4.27
C LEU A 22 -11.71 2.65 4.47
N LEU A 23 -12.94 2.85 4.96
CA LEU A 23 -13.43 4.13 5.46
C LEU A 23 -12.90 4.38 6.87
N ALA A 24 -11.67 4.89 6.98
CA ALA A 24 -10.94 4.93 8.26
C ALA A 24 -11.70 5.64 9.39
N ALA A 25 -12.44 6.72 9.09
CA ALA A 25 -13.23 7.45 10.09
C ALA A 25 -14.35 6.57 10.70
N LEU A 26 -15.13 5.88 9.86
CA LEU A 26 -16.17 4.96 10.32
C LEU A 26 -15.59 3.74 11.04
N ASN A 27 -14.43 3.28 10.58
CA ASN A 27 -13.78 2.10 11.14
C ASN A 27 -13.14 2.36 12.50
N TYR A 28 -12.59 3.55 12.74
CA TYR A 28 -12.13 3.94 14.06
C TYR A 28 -13.29 4.11 15.04
N ILE A 29 -14.42 4.65 14.59
CA ILE A 29 -15.63 4.72 15.42
C ILE A 29 -16.09 3.31 15.82
N LYS A 30 -16.03 2.34 14.90
CA LYS A 30 -16.50 0.96 15.14
C LYS A 30 -15.51 0.06 15.87
N HIS A 31 -14.22 0.16 15.55
CA HIS A 31 -13.18 -0.80 15.97
C HIS A 31 -12.05 -0.14 16.77
N GLY A 32 -12.07 1.18 16.94
CA GLY A 32 -11.05 1.93 17.66
C GLY A 32 -9.65 1.71 17.10
N GLU A 33 -8.68 1.58 18.00
CA GLU A 33 -7.27 1.34 17.66
C GLU A 33 -6.99 -0.09 17.17
N ASN A 34 -7.94 -1.03 17.32
CA ASN A 34 -7.77 -2.44 16.94
C ASN A 34 -8.09 -2.71 15.47
N PHE A 35 -8.42 -1.67 14.70
CA PHE A 35 -8.77 -1.79 13.29
C PHE A 35 -7.75 -2.61 12.48
N LEU A 36 -6.45 -2.45 12.73
CA LEU A 36 -5.41 -3.18 12.00
C LEU A 36 -5.48 -4.70 12.20
N GLU A 37 -5.70 -5.14 13.43
CA GLU A 37 -5.83 -6.55 13.77
C GLU A 37 -7.14 -7.12 13.21
N VAL A 38 -8.20 -6.31 13.20
CA VAL A 38 -9.48 -6.65 12.58
C VAL A 38 -9.34 -6.80 11.07
N CYS A 39 -8.72 -5.85 10.36
CA CYS A 39 -8.40 -5.93 8.93
C CYS A 39 -7.54 -7.15 8.62
N ARG A 40 -6.52 -7.41 9.45
CA ARG A 40 -5.67 -8.58 9.30
C ARG A 40 -6.44 -9.89 9.50
N GLY A 41 -7.34 -9.95 10.48
CA GLY A 41 -8.24 -11.08 10.69
C GLY A 41 -9.13 -11.34 9.48
N TYR A 42 -9.68 -10.28 8.88
CA TYR A 42 -10.43 -10.41 7.63
C TYR A 42 -9.56 -10.91 6.50
N LEU A 43 -8.40 -10.32 6.27
CA LEU A 43 -7.46 -10.74 5.23
C LEU A 43 -6.98 -12.19 5.41
N LYS A 44 -6.77 -12.64 6.66
CA LYS A 44 -6.45 -14.05 6.96
C LYS A 44 -7.54 -15.01 6.51
N ASN A 45 -8.81 -14.63 6.67
CA ASN A 45 -9.94 -15.45 6.21
C ASN A 45 -10.00 -15.55 4.67
N PHE A 46 -9.20 -14.73 3.98
CA PHE A 46 -9.05 -14.67 2.55
C PHE A 46 -7.64 -15.13 2.10
N ASN A 47 -6.97 -16.00 2.87
CA ASN A 47 -5.59 -16.44 2.60
C ASN A 47 -5.36 -17.13 1.22
N GLN A 48 -6.42 -17.47 0.49
CA GLN A 48 -6.32 -18.01 -0.87
C GLN A 48 -6.20 -16.91 -1.95
N ILE A 49 -6.34 -15.64 -1.56
CA ILE A 49 -6.48 -14.49 -2.45
C ILE A 49 -5.12 -13.83 -2.66
N LYS A 50 -4.53 -14.05 -3.84
CA LYS A 50 -3.21 -13.54 -4.20
C LYS A 50 -3.21 -12.05 -4.59
N LEU A 51 -4.36 -11.50 -4.99
CA LEU A 51 -4.52 -10.12 -5.42
C LEU A 51 -5.62 -9.42 -4.60
N VAL A 52 -5.25 -8.32 -3.95
CA VAL A 52 -6.16 -7.52 -3.13
C VAL A 52 -6.21 -6.11 -3.69
N THR A 53 -7.41 -5.65 -4.02
CA THR A 53 -7.69 -4.24 -4.27
C THR A 53 -8.06 -3.60 -2.94
N LEU A 54 -7.27 -2.62 -2.51
CA LEU A 54 -7.50 -1.82 -1.32
C LEU A 54 -7.95 -0.42 -1.77
N SER A 55 -9.21 -0.10 -1.56
CA SER A 55 -9.70 1.28 -1.68
C SER A 55 -9.68 1.90 -0.29
N ILE A 56 -8.84 2.90 -0.06
CA ILE A 56 -8.62 3.47 1.27
C ILE A 56 -9.03 4.93 1.25
N CYS A 57 -10.17 5.21 1.88
CA CYS A 57 -10.73 6.55 1.96
C CYS A 57 -10.65 7.09 3.39
N VAL A 58 -9.82 8.11 3.60
CA VAL A 58 -9.45 8.60 4.93
C VAL A 58 -9.84 10.06 5.05
N HIS A 59 -11.01 10.28 5.64
CA HIS A 59 -11.55 11.63 5.84
C HIS A 59 -10.97 12.34 7.08
N SER A 60 -10.26 11.63 7.98
CA SER A 60 -9.74 12.21 9.23
C SER A 60 -8.31 11.76 9.56
N SER A 61 -7.43 12.73 9.81
CA SER A 61 -6.00 12.56 10.06
C SER A 61 -5.65 11.97 11.43
N SER A 62 -6.46 12.27 12.45
CA SER A 62 -6.21 11.81 13.83
C SER A 62 -6.38 10.29 13.99
N VAL A 63 -7.16 9.69 13.10
CA VAL A 63 -7.58 8.30 13.16
C VAL A 63 -6.50 7.35 12.66
N ILE A 64 -5.95 7.57 11.46
CA ILE A 64 -4.92 6.67 10.91
C ILE A 64 -3.68 6.63 11.80
N HIS A 65 -3.28 7.78 12.35
CA HIS A 65 -2.09 7.83 13.17
C HIS A 65 -2.23 6.99 14.46
N LYS A 66 -3.43 6.90 15.04
CA LYS A 66 -3.70 6.01 16.19
C LYS A 66 -3.74 4.54 15.78
N ILE A 67 -4.36 4.27 14.63
CA ILE A 67 -4.44 2.94 14.04
C ILE A 67 -3.05 2.34 13.80
N VAL A 68 -2.12 3.12 13.22
CA VAL A 68 -0.78 2.62 12.82
C VAL A 68 0.25 2.63 13.94
N ARG A 69 -0.01 3.32 15.06
CA ARG A 69 0.94 3.41 16.18
C ARG A 69 1.09 2.11 16.96
N ARG A 70 0.10 1.21 16.94
CA ARG A 70 0.26 -0.09 17.60
C ARG A 70 1.12 -0.99 16.72
N PRO A 71 2.22 -1.56 17.26
CA PRO A 71 2.93 -2.61 16.55
C PRO A 71 1.95 -3.75 16.28
N VAL A 72 1.80 -4.11 15.01
CA VAL A 72 1.04 -5.31 14.63
C VAL A 72 1.72 -6.47 15.36
N SER A 73 0.94 -7.22 16.13
CA SER A 73 1.45 -8.38 16.84
C SER A 73 2.13 -9.32 15.84
N ASN A 74 3.27 -9.92 16.21
CA ASN A 74 4.24 -10.72 15.42
C ASN A 74 3.67 -12.02 14.79
N SER A 75 2.41 -12.00 14.45
CA SER A 75 1.67 -13.02 13.75
C SER A 75 1.98 -12.86 12.26
N GLY A 76 2.51 -13.93 11.64
CA GLY A 76 3.17 -13.90 10.33
C GLY A 76 2.47 -13.20 9.16
N LEU A 77 3.21 -13.04 8.06
CA LEU A 77 2.76 -12.31 6.87
C LEU A 77 1.50 -12.91 6.25
N LEU A 78 0.68 -12.02 5.68
CA LEU A 78 -0.42 -12.40 4.81
C LEU A 78 0.13 -12.70 3.41
N ASP A 79 -0.33 -13.79 2.78
CA ASP A 79 0.01 -14.15 1.39
C ASP A 79 -0.73 -13.26 0.37
N ILE A 80 -0.48 -11.95 0.43
CA ILE A 80 -1.04 -10.95 -0.48
C ILE A 80 0.08 -10.49 -1.40
N SER A 81 0.16 -11.08 -2.58
CA SER A 81 1.23 -10.80 -3.54
C SER A 81 1.02 -9.47 -4.26
N HIS A 82 -0.22 -9.07 -4.53
CA HIS A 82 -0.51 -7.89 -5.32
C HIS A 82 -1.50 -6.98 -4.60
N VAL A 83 -1.14 -5.71 -4.46
CA VAL A 83 -2.01 -4.68 -3.89
C VAL A 83 -2.31 -3.64 -4.97
N LYS A 84 -3.59 -3.28 -5.13
CA LYS A 84 -4.00 -2.10 -5.88
C LYS A 84 -4.53 -1.06 -4.90
N LEU A 85 -3.99 0.14 -4.89
CA LEU A 85 -4.45 1.22 -4.03
C LEU A 85 -5.23 2.28 -4.79
N ASP A 86 -6.35 2.68 -4.21
CA ASP A 86 -7.00 3.95 -4.49
C ASP A 86 -7.00 4.77 -3.19
N VAL A 87 -6.25 5.87 -3.16
CA VAL A 87 -5.86 6.54 -1.91
C VAL A 87 -6.47 7.93 -1.82
N PHE A 88 -7.23 8.16 -0.75
CA PHE A 88 -7.67 9.49 -0.33
C PHE A 88 -7.12 9.81 1.06
N THR A 89 -5.83 10.15 1.14
CA THR A 89 -5.11 10.43 2.40
C THR A 89 -4.41 11.80 2.39
N ARG A 90 -3.98 12.26 3.58
CA ARG A 90 -3.00 13.34 3.74
C ARG A 90 -1.58 12.72 3.90
N GLU A 91 -0.55 13.56 3.92
CA GLU A 91 0.86 13.12 3.91
C GLU A 91 1.23 12.17 5.06
N ARG A 92 0.91 12.55 6.32
CA ARG A 92 1.27 11.78 7.51
C ARG A 92 0.65 10.37 7.51
N GLU A 93 -0.57 10.28 7.01
CA GLU A 93 -1.37 9.07 6.91
C GLU A 93 -0.82 8.13 5.84
N SER A 94 -0.28 8.70 4.76
CA SER A 94 0.38 7.95 3.69
C SER A 94 1.64 7.25 4.22
N HIS A 95 2.48 7.94 5.00
CA HIS A 95 3.64 7.32 5.64
C HIS A 95 3.28 6.14 6.53
N ALA A 96 2.20 6.30 7.30
CA ALA A 96 1.69 5.30 8.21
C ALA A 96 1.12 4.09 7.44
N LEU A 97 0.32 4.34 6.41
CA LEU A 97 -0.25 3.31 5.55
C LEU A 97 0.84 2.46 4.86
N ILE A 98 1.90 3.09 4.34
CA ILE A 98 3.03 2.35 3.73
C ILE A 98 3.66 1.39 4.74
N ASN A 99 3.94 1.86 5.97
CA ASN A 99 4.51 1.01 7.01
C ASN A 99 3.59 -0.16 7.34
N TYR A 100 2.29 0.11 7.48
CA TYR A 100 1.32 -0.93 7.79
C TYR A 100 1.32 -2.02 6.71
N LEU A 101 1.12 -1.64 5.45
CA LEU A 101 1.04 -2.59 4.33
C LEU A 101 2.31 -3.46 4.25
N PHE A 102 3.49 -2.84 4.35
CA PHE A 102 4.75 -3.55 4.22
C PHE A 102 5.07 -4.41 5.45
N CYS A 103 4.59 -4.05 6.64
CA CYS A 103 4.70 -4.92 7.82
C CYS A 103 3.80 -6.16 7.73
N ILE A 104 2.60 -6.05 7.16
CA ILE A 104 1.62 -7.16 7.23
C ILE A 104 1.70 -8.14 6.07
N CYS A 105 2.09 -7.71 4.87
CA CYS A 105 1.99 -8.56 3.69
C CYS A 105 3.16 -8.52 2.73
N ARG A 106 4.07 -7.53 2.82
CA ARG A 106 5.25 -7.42 1.92
C ARG A 106 4.86 -7.72 0.46
N PRO A 107 3.98 -6.90 -0.14
CA PRO A 107 3.40 -7.24 -1.43
C PRO A 107 4.49 -7.26 -2.50
N ARG A 108 4.45 -8.22 -3.43
CA ARG A 108 5.34 -8.25 -4.61
C ARG A 108 5.08 -7.08 -5.55
N SER A 109 3.86 -6.56 -5.57
CA SER A 109 3.56 -5.34 -6.31
C SER A 109 2.52 -4.44 -5.66
N LEU A 110 2.69 -3.13 -5.81
CA LEU A 110 1.70 -2.11 -5.48
C LEU A 110 1.33 -1.30 -6.72
N SER A 111 0.05 -1.29 -7.10
CA SER A 111 -0.48 -0.55 -8.25
C SER A 111 -1.28 0.68 -7.84
N LEU A 112 -1.03 1.82 -8.48
CA LEU A 112 -1.74 3.09 -8.32
C LEU A 112 -2.11 3.67 -9.69
N VAL A 113 -3.01 4.65 -9.71
CA VAL A 113 -3.42 5.37 -10.91
C VAL A 113 -3.05 6.84 -10.78
N SER A 114 -2.31 7.38 -11.74
CA SER A 114 -1.86 8.78 -11.76
C SER A 114 -2.97 9.77 -12.11
N GLY A 115 -2.72 11.05 -11.84
CA GLY A 115 -3.63 12.15 -12.17
C GLY A 115 -4.83 12.26 -11.23
N CYS A 116 -4.74 11.61 -10.07
CA CYS A 116 -5.73 11.67 -9.00
C CYS A 116 -5.30 12.63 -7.87
N GLY A 117 -4.17 13.34 -7.98
CA GLY A 117 -3.65 14.29 -6.99
C GLY A 117 -3.19 13.61 -5.69
N LYS A 118 -4.07 12.86 -5.04
CA LYS A 118 -3.83 12.06 -3.84
C LYS A 118 -3.01 10.81 -4.11
N ASN A 119 -3.28 10.07 -5.18
CA ASN A 119 -2.38 8.99 -5.59
C ASN A 119 -1.00 9.53 -5.97
N ASP A 120 -0.94 10.70 -6.62
CA ASP A 120 0.34 11.32 -7.02
C ASP A 120 1.16 11.76 -5.80
N GLU A 121 0.49 12.35 -4.81
CA GLU A 121 1.06 12.69 -3.50
C GLU A 121 1.56 11.42 -2.77
N PHE A 122 0.75 10.35 -2.75
CA PHE A 122 1.15 9.07 -2.16
C PHE A 122 2.37 8.46 -2.86
N MET A 123 2.38 8.44 -4.20
CA MET A 123 3.52 7.96 -4.99
C MET A 123 4.79 8.76 -4.69
N LYS A 124 4.67 10.09 -4.59
CA LYS A 124 5.77 10.98 -4.19
C LYS A 124 6.32 10.63 -2.81
N ILE A 125 5.44 10.40 -1.83
CA ILE A 125 5.82 10.03 -0.46
C ILE A 125 6.51 8.66 -0.43
N LEU A 126 5.96 7.67 -1.14
CA LEU A 126 6.53 6.34 -1.26
C LEU A 126 7.95 6.42 -1.85
N CYS A 127 8.11 7.11 -2.97
CA CYS A 127 9.42 7.26 -3.63
C CYS A 127 10.44 7.95 -2.72
N LYS A 128 10.09 9.06 -2.07
CA LYS A 128 10.98 9.72 -1.08
C LYS A 128 11.43 8.76 0.01
N LYS A 129 10.52 7.90 0.48
CA LYS A 129 10.81 6.94 1.54
C LYS A 129 11.76 5.84 1.07
N LEU A 130 11.57 5.34 -0.14
CA LEU A 130 12.43 4.34 -0.78
C LEU A 130 13.83 4.90 -1.06
N LEU A 131 13.93 6.09 -1.66
CA LEU A 131 15.21 6.76 -1.93
C LEU A 131 16.00 7.05 -0.66
N ARG A 132 15.33 7.51 0.41
CA ARG A 132 15.97 7.71 1.71
C ARG A 132 16.50 6.41 2.31
N MET A 133 15.80 5.30 2.09
CA MET A 133 16.23 3.98 2.59
C MET A 133 17.46 3.50 1.82
N GLU A 134 17.44 3.59 0.49
CA GLU A 134 18.57 3.22 -0.37
C GLU A 134 19.82 4.02 -0.01
N LYS A 135 19.69 5.34 0.14
CA LYS A 135 20.78 6.21 0.57
C LYS A 135 21.35 5.79 1.93
N ARG A 136 20.50 5.50 2.92
CA ARG A 136 20.95 5.04 4.24
C ARG A 136 21.69 3.70 4.21
N LYS A 137 21.29 2.79 3.30
CA LYS A 137 21.99 1.52 3.08
C LYS A 137 23.39 1.77 2.52
N GLN A 138 23.51 2.66 1.54
CA GLN A 138 24.79 3.05 0.94
C GLN A 138 25.73 3.75 1.94
N ASP A 139 25.19 4.65 2.76
CA ASP A 139 25.96 5.43 3.75
C ASP A 139 26.39 4.59 4.97
N GLY A 140 26.03 3.31 5.06
CA GLY A 140 26.30 2.46 6.24
C GLY A 140 25.56 2.90 7.52
N ALA A 141 24.73 3.93 7.44
CA ALA A 141 24.03 4.59 8.55
C ALA A 141 22.60 4.06 8.75
N ALA A 142 22.37 2.80 8.40
CA ALA A 142 21.03 2.24 8.33
C ALA A 142 20.45 1.97 9.74
N THR A 143 19.88 3.00 10.35
CA THR A 143 18.93 2.86 11.45
C THR A 143 17.54 2.64 10.86
N TYR A 144 17.09 1.40 10.97
CA TYR A 144 15.79 0.98 10.48
C TYR A 144 14.76 1.18 11.58
N GLN A 145 13.68 1.88 11.25
CA GLN A 145 12.59 2.13 12.19
C GLN A 145 11.57 0.98 12.16
N ASN A 146 11.54 0.19 11.09
CA ASN A 146 10.59 -0.92 10.90
C ASN A 146 11.29 -2.12 10.28
N CYS A 147 10.88 -3.33 10.68
CA CYS A 147 11.49 -4.60 10.25
C CYS A 147 11.50 -4.79 8.72
N TRP A 148 10.45 -4.38 8.02
CA TRP A 148 10.36 -4.54 6.56
C TRP A 148 11.46 -3.79 5.79
N GLN A 149 12.05 -2.74 6.37
CA GLN A 149 13.06 -1.92 5.68
C GLN A 149 14.39 -2.66 5.53
N HIS A 150 14.68 -3.61 6.43
CA HIS A 150 15.86 -4.46 6.31
C HIS A 150 15.73 -5.44 5.14
N GLU A 151 14.54 -5.98 4.97
CA GLU A 151 14.27 -7.07 4.05
C GLU A 151 14.04 -6.59 2.61
N LEU A 152 13.62 -5.35 2.39
CA LEU A 152 13.44 -4.84 1.03
C LEU A 152 14.79 -4.72 0.29
N GLU A 153 15.04 -5.61 -0.66
CA GLU A 153 16.26 -5.71 -1.46
C GLU A 153 16.27 -4.74 -2.64
N GLY A 154 15.11 -4.57 -3.31
CA GLY A 154 15.03 -3.79 -4.54
C GLY A 154 13.63 -3.29 -4.89
N VAL A 155 13.58 -2.20 -5.68
CA VAL A 155 12.32 -1.66 -6.21
C VAL A 155 12.46 -1.31 -7.69
N LYS A 156 11.50 -1.76 -8.50
CA LYS A 156 11.33 -1.35 -9.90
C LYS A 156 9.96 -0.72 -10.08
N ILE A 157 9.86 0.32 -10.89
CA ILE A 157 8.59 1.02 -11.13
C ILE A 157 8.22 0.89 -12.59
N GLN A 158 7.08 0.25 -12.86
CA GLN A 158 6.54 0.09 -14.19
C GLN A 158 5.47 1.15 -14.44
N ILE A 159 5.65 1.90 -15.51
CA ILE A 159 4.62 2.76 -16.08
C ILE A 159 3.94 1.98 -17.20
N CYS A 160 2.67 1.61 -17.01
CA CYS A 160 1.88 0.89 -18.01
C CYS A 160 1.18 1.87 -18.95
N GLY A 161 1.40 1.70 -20.26
CA GLY A 161 0.68 2.45 -21.29
C GLY A 161 -0.84 2.17 -21.27
N ARG A 162 -1.65 3.08 -21.85
CA ARG A 162 -3.13 3.04 -21.82
C ARG A 162 -3.73 1.68 -22.21
N ASN A 163 -3.10 0.96 -23.14
CA ASN A 163 -3.59 -0.33 -23.65
C ASN A 163 -2.65 -1.50 -23.32
N GLY A 164 -1.69 -1.32 -22.40
CA GLY A 164 -0.65 -2.32 -22.12
C GLY A 164 0.38 -2.50 -23.24
N SER A 165 0.33 -1.65 -24.29
CA SER A 165 1.18 -1.73 -25.48
C SER A 165 2.66 -1.40 -25.23
N TYR A 166 2.98 -0.73 -24.12
CA TYR A 166 4.34 -0.52 -23.66
C TYR A 166 4.38 -0.44 -22.13
N ASN A 167 5.44 -1.01 -21.55
CA ASN A 167 5.76 -0.88 -20.13
C ASN A 167 7.15 -0.25 -20.02
N LYS A 168 7.23 0.98 -19.50
CA LYS A 168 8.51 1.61 -19.19
C LYS A 168 8.89 1.22 -17.76
N VAL A 169 10.03 0.56 -17.58
CA VAL A 169 10.56 0.22 -16.26
C VAL A 169 11.57 1.29 -15.86
N LEU A 170 11.40 1.85 -14.67
CA LEU A 170 12.22 2.91 -14.12
C LEU A 170 12.71 2.54 -12.73
N THR A 171 13.86 3.09 -12.36
CA THR A 171 14.34 3.16 -10.98
C THR A 171 13.54 4.21 -10.19
N CYS A 172 13.65 4.18 -8.86
CA CYS A 172 12.85 5.05 -8.00
C CYS A 172 13.18 6.54 -8.17
N ASP A 173 14.45 6.88 -8.41
CA ASP A 173 14.95 8.23 -8.65
C ASP A 173 14.42 8.78 -9.97
N VAL A 174 14.61 8.04 -11.06
CA VAL A 174 14.13 8.45 -12.40
C VAL A 174 12.61 8.59 -12.42
N PHE A 175 11.89 7.67 -11.76
CA PHE A 175 10.44 7.79 -11.65
C PHE A 175 10.03 9.02 -10.84
N PHE A 176 10.70 9.30 -9.72
CA PHE A 176 10.40 10.45 -8.87
C PHE A 176 10.49 11.77 -9.63
N ASP A 177 11.50 11.92 -10.47
CA ASP A 177 11.67 13.10 -11.32
C ASP A 177 10.58 13.17 -12.42
N SER A 178 10.13 12.02 -12.91
CA SER A 178 9.08 11.94 -13.92
C SER A 178 7.65 12.12 -13.41
N LEU A 179 7.42 12.18 -12.09
CA LEU A 179 6.07 12.26 -11.49
C LEU A 179 5.21 13.41 -12.06
N GLN A 180 5.82 14.55 -12.39
CA GLN A 180 5.12 15.71 -12.94
C GLN A 180 4.71 15.53 -14.41
N THR A 181 5.29 14.55 -15.10
CA THR A 181 5.08 14.28 -16.52
C THR A 181 4.13 13.10 -16.77
N LEU A 182 3.61 12.48 -15.70
CA LEU A 182 2.69 11.36 -15.81
C LEU A 182 1.39 11.81 -16.46
N GLU A 183 0.91 11.01 -17.43
CA GLU A 183 -0.39 11.25 -18.01
C GLU A 183 -1.50 10.96 -16.99
N PRO A 184 -2.65 11.64 -17.05
CA PRO A 184 -3.81 11.27 -16.25
C PRO A 184 -4.26 9.84 -16.53
N LYS A 185 -4.66 9.11 -15.46
CA LYS A 185 -5.16 7.73 -15.51
C LYS A 185 -4.13 6.69 -15.95
N GLN A 186 -2.83 7.03 -15.96
CA GLN A 186 -1.76 6.09 -16.23
C GLN A 186 -1.61 5.12 -15.05
N LYS A 187 -1.51 3.82 -15.35
CA LYS A 187 -1.33 2.80 -14.31
C LYS A 187 0.15 2.70 -13.96
N ILE A 188 0.46 2.88 -12.69
CA ILE A 188 1.80 2.79 -12.14
C ILE A 188 1.87 1.55 -11.26
N ARG A 189 2.90 0.72 -11.43
CA ARG A 189 3.12 -0.47 -10.62
C ARG A 189 4.52 -0.46 -10.03
N PHE A 190 4.59 -0.36 -8.71
CA PHE A 190 5.79 -0.64 -7.94
C PHE A 190 5.94 -2.15 -7.81
N LEU A 191 7.13 -2.66 -8.08
CA LEU A 191 7.53 -4.05 -7.91
C LEU A 191 8.58 -4.10 -6.82
N PHE A 192 8.37 -4.96 -5.83
CA PHE A 192 9.23 -5.07 -4.66
C PHE A 192 9.90 -6.44 -4.64
N GLU A 193 11.19 -6.43 -4.35
CA GLU A 193 12.02 -7.60 -4.10
C GLU A 193 12.34 -7.60 -2.60
N TRP A 194 11.88 -8.63 -1.90
CA TRP A 194 11.92 -8.77 -0.44
C TRP A 194 12.78 -9.96 -0.05
#